data_AF-A0A956SA51-F1
#
_entry.id   AF-A0A956SA51-F1
#
_cell.length_a   1.000
_cell.length_b   1.000
_cell.length_c   1.000
_cell.angle_alpha   90.00
_cell.angle_beta   90.00
_cell.angle_gamma   90.00
#
_symmetry.space_group_name_H-M   'P 1'
#
loop_
_entity.id
_entity.type
_entity.pdbx_description
1 polymer ?
#
loop_
_entity_poly.entity_id
_entity_poly.type
_entity_poly.pdbx_seq_one_letter_code
_entity_poly.pdbx_strand_id
1 'polypeptide(L)'
;MNSRTARSLYFLTLLALLLPVVAEAHTGAGVVGGFKSGFLHPLGGLDHVVAMVAVGLWGAQLGAPAIWLLPVAFPLVMAVGGALGVRGIPVPAVETGIAISGIVLGLMVTFAVRAPLAVAAVIVSVFAV
;
A
#
# COMPACT_ATOMS: atom_id res chain seq x y z
N MET A 1 -12.59 -22.40 9.02
CA MET A 1 -13.37 -21.22 8.60
C MET A 1 -14.50 -21.70 7.71
N ASN A 2 -15.77 -21.47 8.06
CA ASN A 2 -16.89 -21.99 7.27
C ASN A 2 -17.06 -21.21 5.96
N SER A 3 -17.44 -21.90 4.88
CA SER A 3 -17.62 -21.31 3.54
C SER A 3 -18.65 -20.17 3.50
N ARG A 4 -19.60 -20.17 4.43
CA ARG A 4 -20.59 -19.11 4.61
C ARG A 4 -19.98 -17.82 5.17
N THR A 5 -19.07 -17.94 6.14
CA THR A 5 -18.35 -16.79 6.72
C THR A 5 -17.40 -16.18 5.71
N ALA A 6 -16.69 -17.00 4.93
CA ALA A 6 -15.84 -16.54 3.84
C ALA A 6 -16.64 -15.76 2.78
N ARG A 7 -17.79 -16.27 2.32
CA ARG A 7 -18.67 -15.58 1.36
C ARG A 7 -19.21 -14.25 1.87
N SER A 8 -19.58 -14.18 3.15
CA SER A 8 -20.07 -12.94 3.76
C SER A 8 -18.98 -11.87 3.81
N LEU A 9 -17.74 -12.26 4.10
CA LEU A 9 -16.60 -11.34 4.09
C LEU A 9 -16.31 -10.83 2.67
N TYR A 10 -16.31 -11.72 1.67
CA TYR A 10 -16.14 -11.33 0.26
C TYR A 10 -17.19 -10.33 -0.21
N PHE A 11 -18.45 -10.54 0.17
CA PHE A 11 -19.55 -9.65 -0.19
C PHE A 11 -19.42 -8.26 0.46
N LEU A 12 -18.99 -8.21 1.73
CA LEU A 12 -18.73 -6.95 2.45
C LEU A 12 -17.56 -6.18 1.84
N THR A 13 -16.48 -6.85 1.44
CA THR A 13 -15.38 -6.21 0.70
C THR A 13 -15.81 -5.67 -0.66
N LEU A 14 -16.65 -6.40 -1.40
CA LEU A 14 -17.16 -5.95 -2.70
C LEU A 14 -18.06 -4.71 -2.55
N LEU A 15 -18.86 -4.67 -1.48
CA LEU A 15 -19.72 -3.54 -1.17
C LEU A 15 -18.93 -2.30 -0.72
N ALA A 16 -17.84 -2.50 0.03
CA ALA A 16 -16.95 -1.42 0.45
C ALA A 16 -16.20 -0.76 -0.73
N LEU A 17 -15.87 -1.54 -1.78
CA LEU A 17 -15.23 -1.03 -3.01
C LEU A 17 -16.15 -0.11 -3.85
N LEU A 18 -17.46 -0.14 -3.62
CA LEU A 18 -18.44 0.69 -4.32
C LEU A 18 -18.71 2.02 -3.62
N LEU A 19 -18.14 2.24 -2.43
CA LEU A 19 -18.31 3.50 -1.70
C LEU A 19 -17.34 4.56 -2.25
N PRO A 20 -17.82 5.75 -2.66
CA PRO A 20 -16.93 6.83 -3.04
C PRO A 20 -16.14 7.27 -1.80
N VAL A 21 -14.81 7.25 -1.89
CA VAL A 21 -13.95 7.83 -0.86
C VAL A 21 -14.04 9.34 -0.98
N VAL A 22 -14.40 10.00 0.13
CA VAL A 22 -14.38 11.46 0.26
C VAL A 22 -12.95 11.92 0.06
N ALA A 23 -12.72 12.75 -0.96
CA ALA A 23 -11.44 13.41 -1.18
C ALA A 23 -11.27 14.51 -0.11
N GLU A 24 -10.61 14.17 0.99
CA GLU A 24 -10.14 15.15 1.98
C GLU A 24 -8.98 15.94 1.36
N ALA A 25 -9.31 17.01 0.61
CA ALA A 25 -8.33 17.99 0.17
C ALA A 25 -7.86 18.80 1.38
N HIS A 26 -6.96 18.23 2.18
CA HIS A 26 -6.22 18.99 3.19
C HIS A 26 -5.28 19.98 2.47
N THR A 27 -5.72 21.24 2.34
CA THR A 27 -4.83 22.35 2.03
C THR A 27 -3.90 22.52 3.23
N GLY A 28 -2.73 21.90 3.18
CA GLY A 28 -1.73 21.90 4.25
C GLY A 28 -1.34 23.32 4.67
N ALA A 29 -2.05 23.86 5.65
CA ALA A 29 -1.64 25.04 6.38
C ALA A 29 -0.46 24.63 7.27
N GLY A 30 0.74 24.94 6.81
CA GLY A 30 1.98 24.83 7.58
C GLY A 30 2.78 23.58 7.24
N VAL A 31 3.94 23.81 6.64
CA VAL A 31 5.03 22.83 6.63
C VAL A 31 5.41 22.57 8.08
N VAL A 32 4.79 21.57 8.71
CA VAL A 32 5.37 20.91 9.89
C VAL A 32 6.47 20.00 9.34
N GLY A 33 7.55 20.63 8.88
CA GLY A 33 8.71 19.96 8.31
C GLY A 33 9.58 19.36 9.40
N GLY A 34 10.21 18.22 9.12
CA GLY A 34 11.17 17.57 10.01
C GLY A 34 11.06 16.05 10.02
N PHE A 35 12.08 15.37 10.56
CA PHE A 35 12.17 13.91 10.59
C PHE A 35 10.92 13.24 11.19
N LYS A 36 10.38 13.77 12.28
CA LYS A 36 9.19 13.22 12.95
C LYS A 36 7.95 13.23 12.04
N SER A 37 7.70 14.36 11.37
CA SER A 37 6.56 14.51 10.47
C SER A 37 6.71 13.60 9.25
N GLY A 38 7.90 13.54 8.65
CA GLY A 38 8.20 12.61 7.55
C GLY A 38 8.09 11.14 7.94
N PHE A 39 8.53 10.77 9.16
CA PHE A 39 8.41 9.41 9.67
C PHE A 39 6.96 9.00 9.94
N LEU A 40 6.13 9.94 10.44
CA LEU A 40 4.72 9.68 10.72
C LEU A 40 3.82 9.80 9.47
N HIS A 41 4.30 10.42 8.39
CA HIS A 41 3.53 10.66 7.17
C HIS A 41 2.85 9.39 6.62
N PRO A 42 3.53 8.23 6.45
CA PRO A 42 2.90 7.03 5.93
C PRO A 42 1.84 6.44 6.87
N LEU A 43 1.89 6.78 8.15
CA LEU A 43 0.90 6.34 9.14
C LEU A 43 -0.34 7.25 9.17
N GLY A 44 -0.25 8.44 8.58
CA GLY A 44 -1.37 9.37 8.45
C GLY A 44 -2.33 9.02 7.31
N GLY A 45 -1.85 8.29 6.29
CA GLY A 45 -2.64 7.83 5.15
C GLY A 45 -3.18 6.42 5.34
N LEU A 46 -4.50 6.23 5.24
CA LEU A 46 -5.11 4.90 5.33
C LEU A 46 -4.73 4.00 4.14
N ASP A 47 -4.49 4.59 2.98
CA ASP A 47 -4.00 3.93 1.77
C ASP A 47 -2.64 3.25 2.00
N HIS A 48 -1.69 3.97 2.60
CA HIS A 48 -0.36 3.47 2.93
C HIS A 48 -0.44 2.37 3.99
N VAL A 49 -1.22 2.57 5.05
CA VAL A 49 -1.40 1.55 6.10
C VAL A 49 -1.99 0.26 5.53
N VAL A 50 -3.01 0.35 4.69
CA VAL A 50 -3.60 -0.82 4.02
C VAL A 50 -2.57 -1.52 3.13
N ALA A 51 -1.79 -0.77 2.35
CA ALA A 51 -0.72 -1.33 1.52
C ALA A 51 0.35 -2.02 2.37
N MET A 52 0.83 -1.41 3.47
CA MET A 52 1.82 -1.99 4.38
C MET A 52 1.33 -3.30 5.00
N VAL A 53 0.06 -3.36 5.41
CA VAL A 53 -0.56 -4.59 5.92
C VAL A 53 -0.63 -5.65 4.82
N ALA A 54 -1.08 -5.30 3.61
CA ALA A 54 -1.16 -6.22 2.49
C ALA A 54 0.22 -6.79 2.11
N VAL A 55 1.25 -5.95 2.07
CA VAL A 55 2.65 -6.34 1.82
C VAL A 55 3.14 -7.31 2.91
N GLY A 56 2.86 -7.02 4.19
CA GLY A 56 3.22 -7.91 5.29
C GLY A 56 2.52 -9.27 5.22
N LEU A 57 1.21 -9.28 4.94
CA LEU A 57 0.43 -10.50 4.76
C LEU A 57 0.94 -11.33 3.58
N TRP A 58 1.23 -10.69 2.45
CA TRP A 58 1.76 -11.39 1.28
C TRP A 58 3.17 -11.93 1.51
N GLY A 59 4.04 -11.15 2.16
CA GLY A 59 5.36 -11.60 2.59
C GLY A 59 5.29 -12.83 3.51
N ALA A 60 4.33 -12.86 4.44
CA ALA A 60 4.09 -14.02 5.30
C ALA A 60 3.61 -15.26 4.51
N GLN A 61 2.76 -15.07 3.49
CA GLN A 61 2.31 -16.15 2.61
C GLN A 61 3.44 -16.75 1.75
N LEU A 62 4.39 -15.90 1.33
CA LEU A 62 5.57 -16.29 0.54
C LEU A 62 6.68 -16.93 1.39
N GLY A 63 6.74 -16.61 2.69
CA GLY A 63 7.74 -17.14 3.62
C GLY A 63 9.09 -16.43 3.54
N ALA A 64 10.13 -17.03 4.11
CA ALA A 64 11.47 -16.46 4.09
C ALA A 64 12.12 -16.58 2.69
N PRO A 65 12.79 -15.53 2.18
CA PRO A 65 13.10 -14.26 2.85
C PRO A 65 12.05 -13.15 2.64
N ALA A 66 10.98 -13.38 1.86
CA ALA A 66 9.98 -12.37 1.49
C ALA A 66 9.30 -11.71 2.70
N ILE A 67 9.06 -12.47 3.78
CA ILE A 67 8.48 -11.96 5.03
C ILE A 67 9.26 -10.79 5.65
N TRP A 68 10.57 -10.72 5.39
CA TRP A 68 11.43 -9.61 5.84
C TRP A 68 11.71 -8.62 4.73
N LEU A 69 11.95 -9.13 3.51
CA LEU A 69 12.36 -8.31 2.39
C LEU A 69 11.26 -7.32 1.98
N LEU A 70 10.02 -7.79 1.82
CA LEU A 70 8.96 -6.94 1.27
C LEU A 70 8.57 -5.79 2.22
N PRO A 71 8.40 -6.00 3.54
CA PRO A 71 8.11 -4.91 4.47
C PRO A 71 9.24 -3.88 4.61
N VAL A 72 10.48 -4.23 4.24
CA VAL A 72 11.61 -3.28 4.22
C VAL A 72 11.69 -2.54 2.88
N ALA A 73 11.51 -3.26 1.76
CA ALA A 73 11.60 -2.68 0.43
C ALA A 73 10.52 -1.62 0.18
N PHE A 74 9.29 -1.86 0.64
CA PHE A 74 8.16 -0.95 0.45
C PHE A 74 8.43 0.48 0.99
N PRO A 75 8.68 0.68 2.31
CA PRO A 75 8.87 2.03 2.84
C PRO A 75 10.15 2.71 2.35
N LEU A 76 11.18 1.94 1.95
CA LEU A 76 12.41 2.52 1.38
C LEU A 76 12.14 3.17 0.03
N VAL A 77 11.37 2.52 -0.85
CA VAL A 77 11.04 3.09 -2.17
C VAL A 77 10.04 4.24 -2.03
N MET A 78 9.06 4.11 -1.14
CA MET A 78 8.13 5.18 -0.79
C MET A 78 8.86 6.44 -0.26
N ALA A 79 9.93 6.27 0.53
CA ALA A 79 10.76 7.40 0.97
C ALA A 79 11.43 8.14 -0.21
N VAL A 80 11.77 7.44 -1.29
CA VAL A 80 12.27 8.07 -2.53
C VAL A 80 11.16 8.88 -3.20
N GLY A 81 9.95 8.35 -3.31
CA GLY A 81 8.77 9.07 -3.80
C GLY A 81 8.49 10.35 -3.00
N GLY A 82 8.50 10.23 -1.67
CA GLY A 82 8.37 11.37 -0.76
C GLY A 82 9.47 12.43 -0.95
N ALA A 83 10.72 12.01 -1.17
CA ALA A 83 11.82 12.92 -1.45
C ALA A 83 11.65 13.67 -2.79
N LEU A 84 11.08 13.02 -3.82
CA LEU A 84 10.73 13.68 -5.09
C LEU A 84 9.61 14.70 -4.88
N GLY A 85 8.59 14.36 -4.08
CA GLY A 85 7.50 15.27 -3.72
C GLY A 85 7.98 16.53 -3.00
N VAL A 86 8.93 16.38 -2.04
CA VAL A 86 9.56 17.53 -1.34
C VAL A 86 10.33 18.43 -2.32
N ARG A 87 10.94 17.87 -3.36
CA ARG A 87 11.61 18.64 -4.42
C ARG A 87 10.65 19.29 -5.42
N GLY A 88 9.34 19.11 -5.25
CA GLY A 88 8.33 19.64 -6.16
C GLY A 88 8.35 18.99 -7.53
N ILE A 89 8.96 17.81 -7.67
CA ILE A 89 8.96 17.07 -8.94
C ILE A 89 7.58 16.44 -9.09
N PRO A 90 6.77 16.86 -10.09
CA PRO A 90 5.44 16.30 -10.25
C PRO A 90 5.54 14.85 -10.70
N VAL A 91 4.97 13.95 -9.91
CA VAL A 91 4.77 12.55 -10.29
C VAL A 91 3.34 12.43 -10.80
N PRO A 92 3.11 12.22 -12.10
CA PRO A 92 1.76 12.12 -12.63
C PRO A 92 1.06 10.85 -12.15
N ALA A 93 -0.26 10.91 -12.01
CA ALA A 93 -1.12 9.75 -11.72
C ALA A 93 -0.81 8.99 -10.41
N VAL A 94 -0.25 9.67 -9.39
CA VAL A 94 0.02 9.11 -8.05
C VAL A 94 -1.23 8.46 -7.44
N GLU A 95 -2.34 9.19 -7.42
CA GLU A 95 -3.61 8.71 -6.85
C GLU A 95 -4.12 7.45 -7.57
N THR A 96 -4.02 7.42 -8.90
CA THR A 96 -4.38 6.24 -9.70
C THR A 96 -3.43 5.06 -9.41
N GLY A 97 -2.14 5.34 -9.25
CA GLY A 97 -1.13 4.34 -8.86
C GLY A 97 -1.43 3.70 -7.50
N ILE A 98 -1.82 4.52 -6.51
CA ILE A 98 -2.23 4.06 -5.18
C ILE A 98 -3.51 3.22 -5.27
N ALA A 99 -4.51 3.64 -6.05
CA ALA A 99 -5.74 2.86 -6.21
C ALA A 99 -5.46 1.48 -6.84
N ILE A 100 -4.61 1.43 -7.87
CA ILE A 100 -4.22 0.18 -8.53
C ILE A 100 -3.40 -0.70 -7.59
N SER A 101 -2.51 -0.12 -6.77
CA SER A 101 -1.70 -0.90 -5.82
C SER A 101 -2.56 -1.68 -4.84
N GLY A 102 -3.59 -1.04 -4.27
CA GLY A 102 -4.52 -1.67 -3.33
C GLY A 102 -5.23 -2.87 -3.96
N ILE A 103 -5.67 -2.74 -5.21
CA ILE A 103 -6.29 -3.83 -5.97
C ILE A 103 -5.29 -4.96 -6.20
N VAL A 104 -4.10 -4.66 -6.74
CA VAL A 104 -3.10 -5.68 -7.08
C VAL A 104 -2.63 -6.43 -5.83
N LEU A 105 -2.22 -5.73 -4.79
CA LEU A 105 -1.76 -6.35 -3.55
C LEU A 105 -2.89 -7.12 -2.84
N GLY A 106 -4.10 -6.57 -2.84
CA GLY A 106 -5.30 -7.25 -2.34
C GLY A 106 -5.57 -8.58 -3.05
N LEU A 107 -5.45 -8.62 -4.38
CA LEU A 107 -5.60 -9.84 -5.17
C LEU A 107 -4.47 -10.84 -4.88
N MET A 108 -3.22 -10.39 -4.79
CA MET A 108 -2.09 -11.26 -4.46
C MET A 108 -2.29 -11.95 -3.11
N VAL A 109 -2.74 -11.20 -2.10
CA VAL A 109 -3.05 -11.73 -0.76
C VAL A 109 -4.27 -12.67 -0.80
N THR A 110 -5.35 -12.26 -1.47
CA THR A 110 -6.62 -13.01 -1.53
C THR A 110 -6.43 -14.38 -2.17
N PHE A 111 -5.67 -14.45 -3.25
CA PHE A 111 -5.39 -15.71 -3.95
C PHE A 111 -4.13 -16.42 -3.44
N ALA A 112 -3.47 -15.90 -2.41
CA ALA A 112 -2.22 -16.44 -1.86
C ALA A 112 -1.18 -16.74 -2.96
N VAL A 113 -1.02 -15.80 -3.89
CA VAL A 113 -0.19 -15.98 -5.08
C VAL A 113 1.27 -16.20 -4.68
N ARG A 114 1.83 -17.35 -5.07
CA ARG A 114 3.23 -17.70 -4.81
C ARG A 114 4.16 -17.24 -5.92
N ALA A 115 4.31 -15.92 -6.05
CA ALA A 115 5.21 -15.33 -7.04
C ALA A 115 6.69 -15.58 -6.70
N PRO A 116 7.59 -15.66 -7.71
CA PRO A 116 9.03 -15.60 -7.46
C PRO A 116 9.41 -14.32 -6.70
N LEU A 117 10.39 -14.42 -5.80
CA LEU A 117 10.80 -13.32 -4.91
C LEU A 117 11.08 -12.00 -5.66
N ALA A 118 11.77 -12.07 -6.81
CA ALA A 118 12.08 -10.91 -7.62
C ALA A 118 10.82 -10.22 -8.15
N VAL A 119 9.82 -11.00 -8.58
CA VAL A 119 8.54 -10.47 -9.07
C VAL A 119 7.77 -9.82 -7.92
N ALA A 120 7.74 -10.46 -6.75
CA ALA A 120 7.10 -9.88 -5.58
C ALA A 120 7.75 -8.56 -5.15
N ALA A 121 9.09 -8.51 -5.13
CA ALA A 121 9.82 -7.29 -4.81
C ALA A 121 9.52 -6.16 -5.82
N VAL A 122 9.51 -6.46 -7.13
CA VAL A 122 9.18 -5.47 -8.16
C VAL A 122 7.76 -4.94 -8.00
N ILE A 123 6.77 -5.83 -7.81
CA ILE A 123 5.37 -5.42 -7.62
C ILE A 123 5.25 -4.49 -6.41
N VAL A 124 5.81 -4.88 -5.27
CA VAL A 124 5.78 -4.07 -4.05
C VAL A 124 6.48 -2.72 -4.24
N SER A 125 7.62 -2.69 -4.92
CA SER A 125 8.40 -1.47 -5.13
C SER A 125 7.78 -0.50 -6.15
N VAL A 126 7.23 -0.98 -7.27
CA VAL A 126 6.59 -0.12 -8.28
C VAL A 126 5.38 0.61 -7.71
N PHE A 127 4.70 -0.02 -6.76
CA PHE A 127 3.51 0.51 -6.12
C PHE A 127 3.78 1.21 -4.77
N ALA A 128 5.05 1.34 -4.38
CA ALA A 128 5.46 2.10 -3.21
C ALA A 128 5.52 3.59 -3.57
N VAL A 129 4.36 4.24 -3.50
CA VAL A 129 4.15 5.66 -3.78
C VAL A 129 3.71 6.35 -2.51
#